data_AF-A0A8X6R0M1-F1
#
_entry.id   AF-A0A8X6R0M1-F1
#
_cell.length_a   1.000
_cell.length_b   1.000
_cell.length_c   1.000
_cell.angle_alpha   90.00
_cell.angle_beta   90.00
_cell.angle_gamma   90.00
#
_symmetry.space_group_name_H-M   'P 1'
#
loop_
_entity.id
_entity.type
_entity.pdbx_description
1 polymer ?
#
loop_
_entity_poly.entity_id
_entity_poly.type
_entity_poly.pdbx_seq_one_letter_code
_entity_poly.pdbx_strand_id
1 'polypeptide(L)'
;MTVWCDFTAEFINGPFFFEKVTQTGFKTVSVTGQRYVALLQNNIILELQERQTLQTVQQQDGATPHIALPKQCLLRPTFGEDRIISGYFNHKWPSSMADLTPGDFWLW
;
A
#
# COMPACT_ATOMS: atom_id res chain seq x y z
N MET A 1 -17.41 -2.94 0.06
CA MET A 1 -16.37 -2.98 -0.99
C MET A 1 -15.07 -2.60 -0.33
N THR A 2 -13.98 -3.33 -0.57
CA THR A 2 -12.66 -2.96 -0.07
C THR A 2 -11.80 -2.57 -1.27
N VAL A 3 -11.52 -1.29 -1.34
CA VAL A 3 -10.71 -0.66 -2.39
C VAL A 3 -9.40 -0.19 -1.79
N TRP A 4 -8.34 -0.24 -2.58
CA TRP A 4 -7.06 0.33 -2.22
C TRP A 4 -6.52 1.11 -3.41
N CYS A 5 -5.88 2.23 -3.12
CA CYS A 5 -5.27 3.10 -4.10
C CYS A 5 -3.96 3.63 -3.53
N ASP A 6 -2.98 3.83 -4.40
CA ASP A 6 -1.79 4.62 -4.11
C ASP A 6 -1.77 5.83 -5.04
N PHE A 7 -1.05 6.87 -4.66
CA PHE A 7 -0.88 8.04 -5.49
C PHE A 7 0.37 8.80 -5.10
N THR A 8 0.86 9.55 -6.06
CA THR A 8 1.95 10.51 -5.90
C THR A 8 1.45 11.91 -6.25
N ALA A 9 2.34 12.90 -6.24
CA ALA A 9 2.01 14.22 -6.78
C ALA A 9 1.75 14.21 -8.30
N GLU A 10 2.13 13.14 -9.00
CA GLU A 10 2.14 13.10 -10.48
C GLU A 10 1.07 12.16 -11.06
N PHE A 11 0.71 11.09 -10.35
CA PHE A 11 -0.22 10.08 -10.86
C PHE A 11 -0.86 9.25 -9.74
N ILE A 12 -1.95 8.57 -10.11
CA ILE A 12 -2.71 7.66 -9.26
C ILE A 12 -2.49 6.23 -9.73
N ASN A 13 -2.22 5.33 -8.79
CA ASN A 13 -2.07 3.89 -8.98
C ASN A 13 -3.29 3.15 -8.44
N GLY A 14 -4.12 2.61 -9.34
CA GLY A 14 -5.36 1.92 -9.01
C GLY A 14 -6.59 2.63 -9.59
N PRO A 15 -7.79 2.42 -9.02
CA PRO A 15 -8.10 1.64 -7.82
C PRO A 15 -7.92 0.13 -7.99
N PHE A 16 -7.59 -0.55 -6.89
CA PHE A 16 -7.51 -2.00 -6.80
C PHE A 16 -8.60 -2.55 -5.87
N PHE A 17 -9.33 -3.56 -6.33
CA PHE A 17 -10.44 -4.16 -5.61
C PHE A 17 -10.04 -5.52 -5.01
N PHE A 18 -10.23 -5.68 -3.70
CA PHE A 18 -10.03 -6.97 -3.04
C PHE A 18 -11.29 -7.81 -3.14
N GLU A 19 -11.40 -8.57 -4.24
CA GLU A 19 -12.58 -9.37 -4.55
C GLU A 19 -12.20 -10.75 -5.08
N LYS A 20 -13.14 -11.70 -4.98
CA LYS A 20 -13.06 -12.99 -5.66
C LYS A 20 -14.26 -13.16 -6.59
N VAL A 21 -14.01 -13.79 -7.73
CA VAL A 21 -15.07 -14.20 -8.66
C VAL A 21 -15.89 -15.32 -8.04
N THR A 22 -17.20 -15.23 -8.13
CA THR A 22 -18.18 -16.25 -7.76
C THR A 22 -19.12 -16.50 -8.94
N GLN A 23 -19.98 -17.51 -8.82
CA GLN A 23 -21.00 -17.82 -9.84
C GLN A 23 -22.00 -16.68 -10.06
N THR A 24 -22.15 -15.77 -9.10
CA THR A 24 -23.14 -14.68 -9.13
C THR A 24 -22.50 -13.29 -9.24
N GLY A 25 -21.20 -13.20 -9.53
CA GLY A 25 -20.47 -11.93 -9.64
C GLY A 25 -19.23 -11.87 -8.77
N PHE A 26 -18.95 -10.70 -8.18
CA PHE A 26 -17.79 -10.49 -7.31
C PHE A 26 -18.21 -10.48 -5.84
N LYS A 27 -17.35 -11.04 -4.98
CA LYS A 27 -17.50 -10.96 -3.53
C LYS A 27 -16.27 -10.30 -2.93
N THR A 28 -16.48 -9.23 -2.16
CA THR A 28 -15.41 -8.60 -1.37
C THR A 28 -14.75 -9.62 -0.44
N VAL A 29 -13.43 -9.53 -0.35
CA VAL A 29 -12.62 -10.39 0.51
C VAL A 29 -11.71 -9.55 1.40
N SER A 30 -11.37 -10.09 2.57
CA SER A 30 -10.47 -9.39 3.50
C SER A 30 -9.07 -9.19 2.92
N VAL A 31 -8.47 -8.05 3.24
CA VAL A 31 -7.07 -7.73 2.94
C VAL A 31 -6.20 -8.45 3.97
N THR A 32 -5.53 -9.51 3.54
CA THR A 32 -4.52 -10.19 4.35
C THR A 32 -3.14 -9.65 4.00
N GLY A 33 -2.15 -9.84 4.88
CA GLY A 33 -0.77 -9.45 4.58
C GLY A 33 -0.23 -10.06 3.28
N GLN A 34 -0.61 -11.31 2.97
CA GLN A 34 -0.22 -11.97 1.71
C GLN A 34 -0.85 -11.29 0.47
N ARG A 35 -2.15 -10.99 0.51
CA ARG A 35 -2.82 -10.30 -0.60
C ARG A 35 -2.29 -8.88 -0.78
N TYR A 36 -1.98 -8.22 0.33
CA TYR A 36 -1.40 -6.90 0.32
C TYR A 36 0.00 -6.90 -0.31
N VAL A 37 0.86 -7.84 0.08
CA VAL A 37 2.18 -8.02 -0.54
C VAL A 37 2.07 -8.36 -2.03
N ALA A 38 1.15 -9.22 -2.42
CA ALA A 38 0.94 -9.56 -3.83
C ALA A 38 0.54 -8.32 -4.65
N LEU A 39 -0.33 -7.46 -4.12
CA LEU A 39 -0.71 -6.20 -4.75
C LEU A 39 0.51 -5.27 -4.90
N LEU A 40 1.31 -5.11 -3.85
CA LEU A 40 2.51 -4.28 -3.89
C LEU A 40 3.51 -4.80 -4.93
N GLN A 41 3.78 -6.10 -4.95
CA GLN A 41 4.74 -6.72 -5.87
C GLN A 41 4.29 -6.68 -7.33
N ASN A 42 3.05 -7.05 -7.58
CA ASN A 42 2.58 -7.32 -8.95
C ASN A 42 2.01 -6.08 -9.64
N ASN A 43 1.78 -5.00 -8.90
CA ASN A 43 1.19 -3.79 -9.45
C ASN A 43 2.03 -2.56 -9.11
N ILE A 44 2.21 -2.26 -7.82
CA ILE A 44 2.76 -0.97 -7.39
C ILE A 44 4.24 -0.85 -7.69
N ILE A 45 5.03 -1.84 -7.27
CA ILE A 45 6.47 -1.82 -7.48
C ILE A 45 6.79 -1.83 -8.98
N LEU A 46 6.04 -2.60 -9.78
CA LEU A 46 6.20 -2.63 -11.23
C LEU A 46 5.89 -1.27 -11.87
N GLU A 47 4.77 -0.64 -11.51
CA GLU A 47 4.39 0.67 -12.03
C GLU A 47 5.42 1.75 -11.67
N LEU A 48 5.91 1.76 -10.42
CA LEU A 48 6.98 2.67 -9.98
C LEU A 48 8.32 2.40 -10.69
N GLN A 49 8.61 1.14 -11.06
CA GLN A 49 9.77 0.79 -11.86
C GLN A 49 9.64 1.33 -13.29
N GLU A 50 8.50 1.11 -13.94
CA GLU A 50 8.24 1.56 -15.31
C GLU A 50 8.32 3.09 -15.42
N ARG A 51 7.84 3.80 -14.40
CA ARG A 51 7.90 5.27 -14.32
C ARG A 51 9.23 5.81 -13.80
N GLN A 52 10.16 4.94 -13.42
CA GLN A 52 11.47 5.32 -12.86
C GLN A 52 11.37 6.11 -11.55
N THR A 53 10.33 5.87 -10.76
CA THR A 53 10.03 6.57 -9.50
C THR A 53 10.20 5.71 -8.25
N LEU A 54 10.91 4.58 -8.34
CA LEU A 54 11.23 3.73 -7.17
C LEU A 54 11.98 4.44 -6.04
N GLN A 55 12.63 5.58 -6.31
CA GLN A 55 13.34 6.37 -5.29
C GLN A 55 12.40 7.23 -4.44
N THR A 56 11.09 7.12 -4.64
CA THR A 56 10.06 7.83 -3.85
C THR A 56 9.97 7.32 -2.42
N VAL A 57 9.55 8.20 -1.51
CA VAL A 57 9.24 7.85 -0.12
C VAL A 57 7.87 7.18 -0.06
N GLN A 58 7.78 6.06 0.65
CA GLN A 58 6.57 5.28 0.84
C GLN A 58 5.98 5.57 2.23
N GLN A 59 4.75 6.09 2.27
CA GLN A 59 4.01 6.30 3.50
C GLN A 59 2.84 5.33 3.58
N GLN A 60 2.70 4.63 4.71
CA GLN A 60 1.54 3.78 4.98
C GLN A 60 1.10 3.89 6.44
N ASP A 61 -0.21 3.81 6.66
CA ASP A 61 -0.80 3.86 7.99
C ASP A 61 -0.47 2.61 8.85
N GLY A 62 -1.06 2.56 10.04
CA GLY A 62 -0.87 1.48 11.00
C GLY A 62 -1.77 0.25 10.80
N ALA A 63 -2.52 0.12 9.69
CA ALA A 63 -3.43 -1.01 9.51
C ALA A 63 -2.69 -2.36 9.55
N THR A 64 -3.32 -3.40 10.11
CA THR A 64 -2.68 -4.71 10.33
C THR A 64 -1.96 -5.28 9.09
N PRO A 65 -2.53 -5.25 7.87
CA PRO A 65 -1.82 -5.71 6.68
C PRO A 65 -0.61 -4.86 6.31
N HIS A 66 -0.65 -3.56 6.63
CA HIS A 66 0.40 -2.59 6.34
C HIS A 66 1.55 -2.64 7.34
N ILE A 67 1.43 -3.35 8.45
CA ILE A 67 2.52 -3.52 9.41
C ILE A 67 3.06 -4.96 9.45
N ALA A 68 2.49 -5.84 8.61
CA ALA A 68 2.83 -7.26 8.56
C ALA A 68 4.30 -7.50 8.14
N LEU A 69 4.93 -8.53 8.74
CA LEU A 69 6.31 -8.90 8.43
C LEU A 69 6.58 -9.16 6.94
N PRO A 70 5.72 -9.85 6.17
CA PRO A 70 5.95 -10.06 4.74
C PRO A 70 6.10 -8.76 3.96
N LYS A 71 5.33 -7.71 4.32
CA LYS A 71 5.46 -6.39 3.72
C LYS A 71 6.81 -5.76 4.07
N GLN A 72 7.26 -5.90 5.32
CA GLN A 72 8.56 -5.38 5.73
C GLN A 72 9.71 -6.02 4.94
N CYS A 73 9.69 -7.35 4.78
CA CYS A 73 10.67 -8.10 3.99
C CYS A 73 10.67 -7.69 2.51
N LEU A 74 9.53 -7.25 1.98
CA LEU A 74 9.43 -6.71 0.63
C LEU A 74 9.99 -5.28 0.53
N LEU A 75 9.51 -4.36 1.37
CA LEU A 75 9.80 -2.94 1.17
C LEU A 75 11.23 -2.55 1.53
N ARG A 76 11.84 -3.16 2.55
CA ARG A 76 13.22 -2.85 2.96
C ARG A 76 14.22 -2.95 1.81
N PRO A 77 14.32 -4.08 1.07
CA PRO A 77 15.23 -4.17 -0.06
C PRO A 77 14.80 -3.33 -1.27
N THR A 78 13.50 -3.08 -1.47
CA THR A 78 13.01 -2.33 -2.64
C THR A 78 13.22 -0.83 -2.50
N PHE A 79 12.90 -0.26 -1.34
CA PHE A 79 12.90 1.19 -1.12
C PHE A 79 14.02 1.65 -0.18
N GLY A 80 14.64 0.78 0.60
CA GLY A 80 15.58 1.19 1.66
C GLY A 80 14.87 1.72 2.90
N GLU A 81 15.51 1.59 4.07
CA GLU A 81 14.86 1.88 5.35
C GLU A 81 14.50 3.37 5.55
N ASP A 82 15.32 4.27 5.02
CA ASP A 82 15.16 5.73 5.20
C ASP A 82 14.03 6.33 4.35
N ARG A 83 13.46 5.55 3.42
CA ARG A 83 12.37 5.98 2.53
C ARG A 83 11.04 5.34 2.85
N ILE A 84 10.90 4.73 4.04
CA ILE A 84 9.66 4.09 4.45
C ILE A 84 9.17 4.71 5.75
N ILE A 85 7.99 5.34 5.67
CA ILE A 85 7.27 5.93 6.79
C ILE A 85 6.11 4.99 7.16
N SER A 86 6.30 4.18 8.20
CA SER A 86 5.32 3.19 8.66
C SER A 86 5.67 2.69 10.07
N GLY A 87 4.72 2.09 10.80
CA GLY A 87 4.83 1.84 12.24
C GLY A 87 6.05 1.02 12.74
N TYR A 88 6.60 0.12 11.91
CA TYR A 88 7.76 -0.73 12.26
C TYR A 88 9.08 -0.34 11.56
N PHE A 89 9.14 0.84 10.96
CA PHE A 89 10.34 1.37 10.33
C PHE A 89 10.96 2.51 11.16
N ASN A 90 12.13 3.00 10.75
CA ASN A 90 12.84 4.07 11.45
C ASN A 90 12.00 5.35 11.50
N HIS A 91 11.33 5.68 10.40
CA HIS A 91 10.35 6.76 10.34
C HIS A 91 8.96 6.22 10.70
N LYS A 92 8.56 6.39 11.96
CA LYS A 92 7.30 5.88 12.46
C LYS A 92 6.14 6.75 12.00
N TRP A 93 5.11 6.12 11.44
CA TRP A 93 3.78 6.75 11.30
C TRP A 93 2.94 6.44 12.55
N PRO A 94 2.33 7.44 13.21
CA PRO A 94 1.51 7.23 14.38
C PRO A 94 0.23 6.44 14.04
N SER A 95 -0.05 5.40 14.83
CA SER A 95 -1.32 4.68 14.74
C SER A 95 -2.46 5.61 15.17
N SER A 96 -3.38 5.93 14.25
CA SER A 96 -4.60 6.76 14.44
C SER A 96 -4.55 8.22 13.95
N MET A 97 -3.60 8.62 13.11
CA MET A 97 -3.66 9.92 12.43
C MET A 97 -4.19 9.79 11.00
N ALA A 98 -5.50 9.55 10.87
CA ALA A 98 -6.18 9.54 9.57
C ALA A 98 -6.08 10.91 8.88
N ASP A 99 -6.19 12.01 9.63
CA ASP A 99 -6.09 13.38 9.11
C ASP A 99 -4.74 13.71 8.46
N LEU A 100 -3.70 12.92 8.74
CA LEU A 100 -2.38 13.11 8.14
C LEU A 100 -2.13 12.15 6.97
N THR A 101 -2.95 11.12 6.78
CA THR A 101 -2.81 10.20 5.65
C THR A 101 -3.45 10.88 4.44
N PRO A 102 -2.68 11.24 3.39
CA PRO A 102 -3.23 11.99 2.27
C PRO A 102 -4.41 11.28 1.58
N GLY A 103 -4.40 9.94 1.55
CA GLY A 103 -5.52 9.16 1.04
C GLY A 103 -6.81 9.36 1.82
N ASP A 104 -6.75 9.31 3.15
CA ASP A 104 -7.92 9.46 4.03
C ASP A 104 -8.41 10.91 4.11
N PHE A 105 -7.50 11.89 3.96
CA PHE A 105 -7.83 13.31 4.05
C PHE A 105 -8.33 13.92 2.73
N TRP A 106 -7.81 13.48 1.57
CA TRP A 106 -8.05 14.15 0.29
C TRP A 106 -8.66 13.26 -0.80
N LEU A 107 -8.31 11.97 -0.86
CA LEU A 107 -8.70 11.12 -1.97
C LEU A 107 -10.11 10.51 -1.78
N TRP A 108 -10.48 10.22 -0.53
CA TRP A 108 -11.79 9.70 -0.13
C TRP A 108 -12.71 10.79 0.39
#